data_AF-A0A0A7HNC4-F1
#
_entry.id   AF-A0A0A7HNC4-F1
#
_cell.length_a   1.000
_cell.length_b   1.000
_cell.length_c   1.000
_cell.angle_alpha   90.00
_cell.angle_beta   90.00
_cell.angle_gamma   90.00
#
_symmetry.space_group_name_H-M   'P 1'
#
loop_
_entity.id
_entity.type
_entity.pdbx_description
1 polymer ?
#
loop_
_entity_poly.entity_id
_entity_poly.type
_entity_poly.pdbx_seq_one_letter_code
_entity_poly.pdbx_strand_id
1 'polypeptide(L)'
;QPPLISLKGNTRELRDLELHKQLQGLGLTISWIYKWVTDRIPVSLGITVHPHKQGDQVWIKDWKKEPLRPVWKGPYTVILTTPTALKVTGIDAWIHHSRVKPAGPADNRGE
;
A
#
# COMPACT_ATOMS: atom_id res chain seq x y z
N GLN A 1 1.33 7.09 26.68
CA GLN A 1 2.76 7.44 26.85
C GLN A 1 3.51 6.14 27.06
N PRO A 2 4.48 5.78 26.19
CA PRO A 2 5.27 4.57 26.40
C PRO A 2 6.22 4.75 27.61
N PRO A 3 6.53 3.69 28.37
CA PRO A 3 7.41 3.79 29.52
C PRO A 3 8.86 4.02 29.07
N LEU A 4 9.48 5.10 29.55
CA LEU A 4 10.91 5.36 29.38
C LEU A 4 11.65 4.84 30.60
N ILE A 5 12.45 3.79 30.44
CA ILE A 5 13.24 3.21 31.53
C ILE A 5 14.61 3.91 31.52
N SER A 6 14.86 4.75 32.54
CA SER A 6 16.14 5.42 32.78
C SER A 6 17.06 4.52 33.61
N LEU A 7 18.33 4.35 33.23
CA LEU A 7 19.21 3.38 33.88
C LEU A 7 20.63 3.91 34.13
N LYS A 8 21.08 3.79 35.40
CA LYS A 8 22.44 4.09 35.87
C LYS A 8 22.91 2.96 36.81
N GLY A 9 24.07 2.35 36.53
CA GLY A 9 24.71 1.30 37.35
C GLY A 9 25.53 0.29 36.53
N ASN A 10 26.55 -0.36 37.11
CA ASN A 10 27.83 -0.74 36.49
C ASN A 10 28.21 -2.25 36.45
N THR A 11 28.99 -2.61 35.40
CA THR A 11 29.99 -3.70 35.17
C THR A 11 29.59 -5.17 34.82
N ARG A 12 29.79 -5.49 33.53
CA ARG A 12 29.86 -6.77 32.78
C ARG A 12 28.67 -7.74 32.86
N GLU A 13 28.48 -8.54 33.90
CA GLU A 13 27.29 -9.42 33.95
C GLU A 13 26.00 -8.62 34.10
N LEU A 14 26.08 -7.51 34.84
CA LEU A 14 25.02 -6.51 34.88
C LEU A 14 24.80 -5.85 33.51
N ARG A 15 25.83 -5.77 32.66
CA ARG A 15 25.73 -5.21 31.31
C ARG A 15 25.02 -6.17 30.35
N ASP A 16 25.26 -7.47 30.47
CA ASP A 16 24.58 -8.49 29.65
C ASP A 16 23.14 -8.70 30.11
N LEU A 17 22.90 -8.69 31.43
CA LEU A 17 21.55 -8.69 31.98
C LEU A 17 20.77 -7.42 31.61
N GLU A 18 21.46 -6.28 31.57
CA GLU A 18 20.87 -5.01 31.13
C GLU A 18 20.58 -5.03 29.64
N LEU A 19 21.51 -5.48 28.81
CA LEU A 19 21.28 -5.65 27.37
C LEU A 19 20.09 -6.58 27.10
N HIS A 20 19.98 -7.68 27.84
CA HIS A 20 18.86 -8.59 27.74
C HIS A 20 17.52 -7.91 28.05
N LYS A 21 17.46 -7.13 29.14
CA LYS A 21 16.28 -6.34 29.52
C LYS A 21 15.94 -5.28 28.47
N GLN A 22 16.93 -4.59 27.92
CA GLN A 22 16.75 -3.61 26.85
C GLN A 22 16.20 -4.26 25.57
N LEU A 23 16.73 -5.42 25.18
CA LEU A 23 16.25 -6.17 24.01
C LEU A 23 14.82 -6.68 24.22
N GLN A 24 14.47 -7.14 25.42
CA GLN A 24 13.10 -7.51 25.78
C GLN A 24 12.15 -6.30 25.70
N GLY A 25 12.54 -5.17 26.29
CA GLY A 25 11.76 -3.93 26.23
C GLY A 25 11.55 -3.42 24.80
N LEU A 26 12.59 -3.51 23.97
CA LEU A 26 12.50 -3.19 22.55
C LEU A 26 11.55 -4.13 21.81
N GLY A 27 11.64 -5.44 22.05
CA GLY A 27 10.75 -6.43 21.46
C GLY A 27 9.27 -6.19 21.79
N LEU A 28 8.98 -5.87 23.05
CA LEU A 28 7.63 -5.51 23.49
C LEU A 28 7.13 -4.21 22.84
N THR A 29 8.01 -3.21 22.73
CA THR A 29 7.69 -1.92 22.09
C THR A 29 7.39 -2.10 20.61
N ILE A 30 8.23 -2.88 19.90
CA ILE A 30 8.03 -3.21 18.49
C ILE A 30 6.70 -3.95 18.31
N SER A 31 6.43 -4.98 19.13
CA SER A 31 5.16 -5.72 19.07
C SER A 31 3.95 -4.83 19.31
N TRP A 32 4.03 -3.90 20.26
CA TRP A 32 2.95 -2.96 20.56
C TRP A 32 2.70 -2.00 19.40
N ILE A 33 3.76 -1.46 18.79
CA ILE A 33 3.65 -0.59 17.60
C ILE A 33 3.01 -1.37 16.45
N TYR A 34 3.46 -2.60 16.18
CA TYR A 34 2.88 -3.42 15.12
C TYR A 34 1.38 -3.63 15.32
N LYS A 35 0.96 -4.04 16.53
CA LYS A 35 -0.45 -4.22 16.87
C LYS A 35 -1.26 -2.93 16.69
N TRP A 36 -0.73 -1.80 17.18
CA TRP A 36 -1.39 -0.49 17.05
C TRP A 36 -1.55 -0.06 15.59
N VAL A 37 -0.53 -0.30 14.75
CA VAL A 37 -0.58 -0.03 13.32
C VAL A 37 -1.63 -0.92 12.66
N THR A 38 -1.61 -2.24 12.92
CA THR A 38 -2.57 -3.18 12.33
C THR A 38 -4.01 -2.90 12.74
N ASP A 39 -4.27 -2.54 14.00
CA ASP A 39 -5.62 -2.23 14.50
C ASP A 39 -6.19 -0.92 13.90
N ARG A 40 -5.31 -0.03 13.41
CA ARG A 40 -5.68 1.30 12.90
C ARG A 40 -5.52 1.46 11.39
N ILE A 41 -5.01 0.46 10.68
CA ILE A 41 -5.05 0.47 9.21
C ILE A 41 -6.53 0.33 8.79
N PRO A 42 -7.15 1.39 8.23
CA PRO A 42 -8.48 1.24 7.69
C PRO A 42 -8.34 0.44 6.39
N VAL A 43 -9.16 -0.60 6.27
CA VAL A 43 -9.50 -1.27 5.01
C VAL A 43 -8.45 -2.25 4.46
N SER A 44 -8.87 -3.51 4.62
CA SER A 44 -8.60 -4.70 3.80
C SER A 44 -7.89 -4.46 2.47
N LEU A 45 -6.58 -4.70 2.47
CA LEU A 45 -5.78 -5.00 1.28
C LEU A 45 -6.29 -6.23 0.49
N GLY A 46 -7.27 -6.97 1.02
CA GLY A 46 -7.85 -8.18 0.43
C GLY A 46 -9.19 -8.02 -0.28
N ILE A 47 -9.83 -6.84 -0.29
CA ILE A 47 -11.05 -6.65 -1.08
C ILE A 47 -10.68 -6.08 -2.45
N THR A 48 -10.77 -6.90 -3.48
CA THR A 48 -10.73 -6.48 -4.87
C THR A 48 -11.97 -5.65 -5.19
N VAL A 49 -11.87 -4.33 -5.00
CA VAL A 49 -12.92 -3.36 -5.35
C VAL A 49 -13.03 -3.18 -6.88
N HIS A 50 -11.96 -3.51 -7.61
CA HIS A 50 -11.94 -3.51 -9.07
C HIS A 50 -11.19 -4.74 -9.59
N PRO A 51 -11.52 -5.25 -10.79
CA PRO A 51 -10.95 -6.47 -11.34
C PRO A 51 -9.58 -6.25 -12.01
N HIS A 52 -8.93 -5.11 -11.81
CA HIS A 52 -7.67 -4.79 -12.49
C HIS A 52 -6.48 -5.44 -11.77
N LYS A 53 -5.54 -5.94 -12.57
CA LYS A 53 -4.28 -6.53 -12.12
C LYS A 53 -3.10 -5.75 -12.68
N GLN A 54 -1.95 -5.89 -12.04
CA GLN A 54 -0.68 -5.42 -12.61
C GLN A 54 -0.45 -6.10 -13.97
N GLY A 55 -0.06 -5.30 -14.97
CA GLY A 55 0.11 -5.75 -16.36
C GLY A 55 -1.12 -5.55 -17.25
N ASP A 56 -2.29 -5.26 -16.69
CA ASP A 56 -3.49 -4.98 -17.50
C ASP A 56 -3.32 -3.70 -18.33
N GLN A 57 -3.84 -3.73 -19.55
CA GLN A 57 -3.96 -2.56 -20.41
C GLN A 57 -5.29 -1.87 -20.13
N VAL A 58 -5.25 -0.58 -19.79
CA VAL A 58 -6.42 0.18 -19.39
C VAL A 58 -6.49 1.56 -20.05
N TRP A 59 -7.70 1.99 -20.38
CA TRP A 59 -7.98 3.36 -20.81
C TRP A 59 -8.33 4.24 -19.62
N ILE A 60 -7.86 5.49 -19.65
CA ILE A 60 -8.09 6.47 -18.59
C ILE A 60 -8.96 7.60 -19.10
N LYS A 61 -9.99 7.94 -18.33
CA LYS A 61 -10.90 9.05 -18.62
C LYS A 61 -10.25 10.39 -18.31
N ASP A 62 -10.12 11.25 -19.31
CA ASP A 62 -9.65 12.62 -19.17
C ASP A 62 -10.66 13.50 -18.43
N TRP A 63 -10.16 14.53 -17.76
CA TRP A 63 -10.93 15.55 -17.07
C TRP A 63 -11.44 16.63 -18.02
N LYS A 64 -10.67 16.94 -19.07
CA LYS A 64 -11.05 17.97 -20.04
C LYS A 64 -12.16 17.44 -20.96
N LYS A 65 -13.36 17.99 -20.81
CA LYS A 65 -14.48 17.75 -21.73
C LYS A 65 -14.44 18.80 -22.82
N GLU A 66 -13.72 18.51 -23.89
CA GLU A 66 -13.76 19.32 -25.10
C GLU A 66 -14.78 18.69 -26.07
N PRO A 67 -15.64 19.49 -26.70
CA PRO A 67 -16.58 18.97 -27.67
C PRO A 67 -15.83 18.25 -28.81
N LEU A 68 -16.35 17.09 -29.20
CA LEU A 68 -15.85 16.27 -30.33
C LEU A 68 -14.45 15.65 -30.15
N ARG A 69 -13.89 15.60 -28.93
CA ARG A 69 -12.63 14.88 -28.66
C ARG A 69 -12.86 13.58 -27.88
N PRO A 70 -12.06 12.53 -28.15
CA PRO A 70 -12.13 11.29 -27.39
C PRO A 70 -11.75 11.54 -25.92
N VAL A 71 -12.65 11.17 -25.01
CA VAL A 71 -12.46 11.38 -23.56
C VAL A 71 -11.51 10.34 -22.95
N TRP A 72 -11.28 9.23 -23.65
CA TRP A 72 -10.41 8.14 -23.19
C TRP A 72 -9.02 8.27 -23.81
N LYS A 73 -8.00 8.26 -22.96
CA LYS A 73 -6.59 8.30 -23.38
C LYS A 73 -5.97 6.93 -23.21
N GLY A 74 -5.25 6.53 -24.27
CA GLY A 74 -4.30 5.42 -24.37
C GLY A 74 -4.76 4.07 -23.85
N PRO A 75 -4.14 2.97 -24.28
CA PRO A 75 -3.92 1.87 -23.37
C PRO A 75 -2.67 2.21 -22.53
N TYR A 76 -2.86 2.35 -21.23
CA TYR A 76 -1.78 2.44 -20.25
C TYR A 76 -1.63 1.10 -19.55
N THR A 77 -0.41 0.74 -19.18
CA THR A 77 -0.16 -0.52 -18.45
C THR A 77 -0.23 -0.25 -16.95
N VAL A 78 -1.00 -1.05 -16.21
CA VAL A 78 -1.09 -0.97 -14.75
C VAL A 78 0.21 -1.49 -14.13
N ILE A 79 0.85 -0.67 -13.31
CA ILE A 79 2.08 -1.01 -12.56
C ILE A 79 1.73 -1.43 -11.13
N LEU A 80 0.71 -0.80 -10.52
CA LEU A 80 0.32 -1.09 -9.14
C LEU A 80 -1.19 -0.90 -8.97
N THR A 81 -1.79 -1.75 -8.14
CA THR A 81 -3.21 -1.76 -7.83
C THR A 81 -3.40 -1.54 -6.33
N THR A 82 -4.15 -0.51 -5.96
CA THR A 82 -4.68 -0.32 -4.59
C THR A 82 -6.19 -0.45 -4.64
N PRO A 83 -6.88 -0.65 -3.49
CA PRO A 83 -8.33 -0.85 -3.51
C PRO A 83 -9.11 0.25 -4.26
N THR A 84 -8.71 1.51 -4.18
CA THR A 84 -9.44 2.63 -4.82
C THR A 84 -8.75 3.21 -6.05
N ALA A 85 -7.46 2.95 -6.27
CA ALA A 85 -6.72 3.59 -7.33
C ALA A 85 -5.67 2.69 -7.99
N LEU A 86 -5.33 3.02 -9.23
CA LEU A 86 -4.32 2.36 -10.04
C LEU A 86 -3.14 3.31 -10.27
N LYS A 87 -1.94 2.75 -10.26
CA LYS A 87 -0.74 3.39 -10.81
C LYS A 87 -0.50 2.82 -12.20
N VAL A 88 -0.24 3.68 -13.17
CA VAL A 88 -0.11 3.32 -14.58
C VAL A 88 1.17 3.89 -15.17
N THR A 89 1.64 3.32 -16.28
CA THR A 89 2.84 3.77 -16.99
C THR A 89 2.71 5.20 -17.51
N GLY A 90 3.74 6.03 -17.31
CA GLY A 90 3.83 7.38 -17.88
C GLY A 90 2.92 8.44 -17.22
N ILE A 91 2.23 8.09 -16.12
CA ILE A 91 1.45 9.05 -15.33
C ILE A 91 1.87 8.97 -13.87
N ASP A 92 2.32 10.09 -13.31
CA ASP A 92 2.78 10.15 -11.93
C ASP A 92 1.61 10.15 -10.92
N ALA A 93 0.44 10.64 -11.32
CA ALA A 93 -0.75 10.62 -10.49
C ALA A 93 -1.34 9.21 -10.34
N TRP A 94 -1.95 8.94 -9.19
CA TRP A 94 -2.81 7.78 -8.98
C TRP A 94 -4.18 8.03 -9.61
N ILE A 95 -4.72 7.01 -10.29
CA ILE A 95 -5.97 7.10 -11.02
C ILE A 95 -7.05 6.31 -10.29
N HIS A 96 -8.11 6.97 -9.87
CA HIS A 96 -9.23 6.29 -9.21
C HIS A 96 -9.89 5.27 -10.15
N HIS A 97 -10.23 4.08 -9.64
CA HIS A 97 -10.72 2.96 -10.46
C HIS A 97 -11.98 3.31 -11.29
N SER A 98 -12.84 4.22 -10.81
CA SER A 98 -14.03 4.68 -11.55
C SER A 98 -13.74 5.44 -12.86
N ARG A 99 -12.47 5.82 -13.08
CA ARG A 99 -11.99 6.53 -14.27
C ARG A 99 -11.33 5.62 -15.29
N VAL A 100 -11.33 4.32 -15.01
CA VAL A 100 -10.54 3.33 -15.73
C VAL A 100 -11.48 2.32 -16.39
N LYS A 101 -11.13 1.88 -17.60
CA LYS A 101 -11.78 0.74 -18.25
C LYS A 101 -10.73 -0.16 -18.91
N PRO A 102 -10.97 -1.47 -19.04
CA PRO A 102 -10.06 -2.37 -19.74
C PRO A 102 -9.93 -2.00 -21.23
N ALA A 103 -8.74 -2.26 -21.81
CA ALA A 103 -8.42 -1.91 -23.19
C ALA A 103 -8.68 -2.99 -24.24
N GLY A 104 -8.97 -4.22 -23.82
CA GLY A 104 -9.42 -5.31 -24.68
C GLY A 104 -10.66 -5.99 -24.11
N PRO A 105 -11.32 -6.89 -24.86
CA PRO A 105 -12.31 -7.78 -24.29
C PRO A 105 -11.66 -8.57 -23.16
N ALA A 106 -12.44 -8.87 -22.10
CA ALA A 106 -12.01 -9.80 -21.06
C ALA A 106 -11.72 -11.15 -21.73
N ASP A 107 -10.46 -11.38 -22.08
CA ASP A 107 -10.06 -12.56 -22.83
C ASP A 107 -10.17 -13.79 -21.94
N ASN A 108 -10.74 -14.83 -22.54
CA ASN A 108 -11.18 -16.07 -21.95
C ASN A 108 -9.97 -16.97 -21.63
N ARG A 109 -9.08 -16.53 -20.75
CA ARG A 109 -7.96 -17.37 -20.27
C ARG A 109 -8.41 -18.27 -19.13
N GLY A 110 -9.32 -19.17 -19.48
CA GLY A 110 -9.43 -20.48 -18.87
C GLY A 110 -8.86 -21.49 -19.86
N GLU A 111 -7.60 -21.87 -19.64
CA GLU A 111 -7.08 -23.22 -19.93
C GLU A 111 -5.90 -23.50 -19.00
#